data_AF-K5W636-F1
#
_entry.id   AF-K5W636-F1
#
_cell.length_a   1.000
_cell.length_b   1.000
_cell.length_c   1.000
_cell.angle_alpha   90.00
_cell.angle_beta   90.00
_cell.angle_gamma   90.00
#
_symmetry.space_group_name_H-M   'P 1'
#
loop_
_entity.id
_entity.type
_entity.pdbx_description
1 polymer ?
#
loop_
_entity_poly.entity_id
_entity_poly.type
_entity_poly.pdbx_seq_one_letter_code
_entity_poly.pdbx_strand_id
1 'polypeptide(L)' 'GVLFKLILFSIALAVAPLSSYFLSLGYLWNGNSTYAAITAIVAANAVLVAYIAMSLREERKLQAQ' A
#
# COMPACT_ATOMS: atom_id res chain seq x y z
N GLY A 1 -4.07 14.01 -12.96
CA GLY A 1 -5.10 13.21 -13.65
C GLY A 1 -5.29 11.89 -12.95
N VAL A 2 -6.51 11.34 -12.97
CA VAL A 2 -6.88 10.08 -12.30
C VAL A 2 -5.97 8.92 -12.72
N LEU A 3 -5.60 8.84 -14.00
CA LEU A 3 -4.71 7.80 -14.55
C LEU A 3 -3.37 7.69 -13.81
N PHE A 4 -2.72 8.81 -13.51
CA PHE A 4 -1.43 8.81 -12.81
C PHE A 4 -1.56 8.19 -11.41
N LYS A 5 -2.67 8.48 -10.71
CA LYS A 5 -2.93 7.97 -9.36
C LYS A 5 -3.21 6.47 -9.40
N LEU A 6 -3.99 6.00 -10.38
CA LEU A 6 -4.24 4.57 -10.56
C LEU A 6 -2.95 3.79 -10.82
N ILE A 7 -2.08 4.30 -11.69
CA ILE A 7 -0.77 3.69 -11.97
C ILE A 7 0.10 3.72 -10.70
N LEU A 8 0.16 4.85 -9.99
CA LEU A 8 0.91 4.98 -8.75
C LEU A 8 0.48 3.96 -7.69
N PHE A 9 -0.83 3.83 -7.45
CA PHE A 9 -1.35 2.88 -6.46
C PHE A 9 -1.22 1.42 -6.92
N SER A 10 -1.31 1.14 -8.22
CA SER A 10 -1.06 -0.18 -8.78
C SER A 10 0.39 -0.61 -8.53
N ILE A 11 1.37 0.27 -8.80
CA ILE A 11 2.78 0.01 -8.51
C ILE A 11 3.00 -0.11 -7.00
N ALA A 12 2.42 0.79 -6.20
CA ALA A 12 2.55 0.76 -4.74
C ALA A 12 2.04 -0.54 -4.14
N LEU A 13 0.95 -1.10 -4.67
CA LEU A 13 0.37 -2.36 -4.20
C LEU A 13 1.29 -3.56 -4.46
N ALA A 14 2.13 -3.52 -5.49
CA ALA A 14 3.16 -4.52 -5.72
C ALA A 14 4.41 -4.23 -4.87
N VAL A 15 4.95 -3.02 -4.95
CA VAL A 15 6.26 -2.67 -4.40
C VAL A 15 6.22 -2.61 -2.87
N ALA A 16 5.22 -1.98 -2.26
CA ALA A 16 5.21 -1.76 -0.82
C ALA A 16 5.09 -3.07 0.00
N PRO A 17 4.18 -4.02 -0.33
CA PRO A 17 4.09 -5.28 0.40
C PRO A 17 5.31 -6.18 0.15
N LEU A 18 5.82 -6.23 -1.08
CA LEU A 18 7.04 -6.99 -1.39
C LEU A 18 8.25 -6.44 -0.63
N SER A 19 8.44 -5.13 -0.64
CA SER A 19 9.52 -4.48 0.10
C SER A 19 9.36 -4.73 1.60
N SER A 20 8.15 -4.58 2.12
CA SER A 20 7.83 -4.87 3.52
C SER A 20 8.15 -6.31 3.90
N TYR A 21 7.84 -7.30 3.04
CA TYR A 21 8.17 -8.70 3.27
C TYR A 21 9.68 -8.91 3.39
N PHE A 22 10.46 -8.54 2.38
CA PHE A 22 11.89 -8.85 2.36
C PHE A 22 12.69 -8.03 3.39
N LEU A 23 12.31 -6.77 3.62
CA LEU A 23 12.92 -5.96 4.66
C LEU A 23 12.62 -6.52 6.04
N SER A 24 11.36 -6.87 6.31
CA SER A 24 11.00 -7.39 7.63
C SER A 24 11.55 -8.80 7.89
N LEU A 25 11.66 -9.62 6.85
CA LEU A 25 12.29 -10.93 6.93
C LEU A 25 13.75 -10.84 7.40
N GLY A 26 14.53 -9.92 6.83
CA GLY A 26 15.95 -9.77 7.15
C GLY A 26 16.23 -8.97 8.43
N TYR A 27 15.49 -7.88 8.66
CA TYR A 27 15.84 -6.88 9.68
C TYR A 27 14.97 -6.93 10.94
N LEU A 28 13.71 -7.36 10.83
CA LEU A 28 12.76 -7.33 11.94
C LEU A 28 12.55 -8.71 12.57
N TRP A 29 12.53 -9.77 11.76
CA TRP A 29 12.03 -11.08 12.16
C TRP A 29 13.06 -12.21 12.05
N ASN A 30 14.34 -11.90 11.79
CA ASN A 30 15.45 -12.88 11.73
C ASN A 30 15.14 -14.14 10.89
N GLY A 31 14.53 -13.96 9.72
CA GLY A 31 14.20 -15.05 8.80
C GLY A 31 12.85 -15.74 9.07
N ASN A 32 12.06 -15.29 10.05
CA ASN A 32 10.72 -15.83 10.27
C ASN A 32 9.73 -15.33 9.19
N SER A 33 9.46 -16.20 8.21
CA SER A 33 8.59 -15.91 7.07
C SER A 33 7.14 -15.66 7.45
N THR A 34 6.64 -16.23 8.55
CA THR A 34 5.25 -16.02 9.00
C THR A 34 5.04 -14.58 9.46
N TYR A 35 5.92 -14.04 10.31
CA TYR A 35 5.82 -12.65 10.74
C TYR A 35 6.10 -11.66 9.61
N ALA A 36 7.04 -11.98 8.71
CA ALA A 36 7.28 -11.19 7.52
C ALA A 36 6.06 -11.13 6.59
N ALA A 37 5.38 -12.27 6.38
CA ALA A 37 4.15 -12.33 5.59
C ALA A 37 3.03 -11.51 6.22
N ILE A 38 2.85 -11.57 7.54
CA ILE A 38 1.87 -10.72 8.26
C ILE A 38 2.18 -9.24 8.04
N THR A 39 3.46 -8.85 8.13
CA THR A 39 3.89 -7.45 7.90
C THR A 39 3.58 -6.99 6.47
N ALA A 40 3.77 -7.87 5.48
CA ALA A 40 3.44 -7.59 4.09
C ALA A 40 1.92 -7.44 3.87
N ILE A 41 1.11 -8.31 4.48
CA ILE A 41 -0.36 -8.23 4.42
C ILE A 41 -0.85 -6.91 5.03
N VAL A 42 -0.30 -6.51 6.18
CA VAL A 42 -0.64 -5.22 6.81
C VAL A 42 -0.26 -4.06 5.89
N ALA A 43 0.93 -4.09 5.27
CA ALA A 43 1.35 -3.07 4.32
C ALA A 43 0.44 -2.97 3.09
N ALA A 44 -0.01 -4.10 2.54
CA ALA A 44 -0.95 -4.13 1.41
C ALA A 44 -2.29 -3.46 1.76
N ASN A 45 -2.84 -3.80 2.92
CA ASN A 45 -4.09 -3.20 3.40
C ASN A 45 -3.92 -1.69 3.68
N ALA A 46 -2.76 -1.26 4.18
CA ALA A 46 -2.48 0.16 4.37
C ALA A 46 -2.48 0.93 3.03
N VAL A 47 -1.91 0.36 1.97
CA VAL A 47 -1.95 0.95 0.61
C VAL A 47 -3.39 1.04 0.10
N LEU A 48 -4.20 0.01 0.30
CA LEU A 48 -5.62 0.01 -0.10
C LEU A 48 -6.42 1.10 0.65
N VAL A 49 -6.22 1.22 1.96
CA VAL A 49 -6.87 2.28 2.76
C VAL A 49 -6.44 3.67 2.28
N ALA A 50 -5.14 3.86 2.01
CA ALA A 50 -4.63 5.12 1.48
C ALA A 50 -5.23 5.47 0.11
N TYR A 51 -5.41 4.49 -0.77
CA TYR A 51 -6.09 4.65 -2.06
C TYR A 51 -7.53 5.12 -1.86
N ILE A 52 -8.31 4.39 -1.05
CA ILE A 52 -9.72 4.72 -0.79
C ILE A 52 -9.84 6.12 -0.18
N ALA A 53 -9.04 6.44 0.82
CA ALA A 53 -9.07 7.74 1.48
C ALA A 53 -8.75 8.89 0.50
N MET A 54 -7.79 8.67 -0.40
CA MET A 54 -7.43 9.66 -1.41
C MET A 54 -8.53 9.84 -2.46
N SER A 55 -9.12 8.73 -2.93
CA SER A 55 -10.26 8.74 -3.87
C SER A 55 -11.45 9.50 -3.29
N LEU A 56 -11.83 9.24 -2.03
CA LEU A 56 -12.92 9.95 -1.35
C LEU A 56 -12.64 11.44 -1.16
N ARG A 57 -11.37 11.85 -1.03
CA ARG A 57 -11.01 13.28 -0.94
C ARG A 57 -11.06 13.96 -2.30
N GLU A 58 -10.73 13.24 -3.37
CA GLU A 58 -10.83 13.74 -4.74
C GLU A 58 -12.28 13.87 -5.17
N GLU A 59 -13.12 12.86 -4.91
CA GLU A 59 -14.57 12.90 -5.17
C GLU A 59 -15.24 14.12 -4.50
N ARG A 60 -14.93 14.37 -3.22
CA ARG A 60 -15.47 15.54 -2.50
C ARG A 60 -15.02 16.88 -3.09
N LYS A 61 -13.78 16.97 -3.57
CA LYS A 61 -13.28 18.19 -4.22
C LYS A 61 -13.97 18.43 -5.57
N LEU A 62 -14.26 17.36 -6.31
CA LEU A 62 -14.98 17.44 -7.58
C LEU A 62 -16.45 17.84 -7.39
N GLN A 63 -17.08 17.41 -6.29
CA GLN A 63 -18.49 17.77 -5.97
C GLN A 63 -18.65 19.20 -5.44
N ALA A 64 -17.60 19.80 -4.89
CA ALA A 64 -17.63 21.16 -4.35
C ALA A 64 -17.29 22.25 -5.39
N GLN A 65 -16.99 21.85 -6.63
CA GLN A 65 -16.81 22.72 -7.80
C GLN A 65 -18.00 22.61 -8.73
#